data_AF-A0A5C6WAC1-F1
#
_entry.id   AF-A0A5C6WAC1-F1
#
_cell.length_a   1.000
_cell.length_b   1.000
_cell.length_c   1.000
_cell.angle_alpha   90.00
_cell.angle_beta   90.00
_cell.angle_gamma   90.00
#
_symmetry.space_group_name_H-M   'P 1'
#
loop_
_entity.id
_entity.type
_entity.pdbx_description
1 polymer ?
#
loop_
_entity_poly.entity_id
_entity_poly.type
_entity_poly.pdbx_seq_one_letter_code
_entity_poly.pdbx_strand_id
1 'polypeptide(L)'
;MKILLSKSAIWIYSLIFFSVIGVFLDIATIGAEEFALFEGDMTTSNDAKFLRAINNLYFPVILMIHLFVLIIFIVKRMKKT
;
A
#
# COMPACT_ATOMS: atom_id res chain seq x y z
N MET A 1 0.89 21.84 18.32
CA MET A 1 0.47 20.41 18.45
C MET A 1 -0.87 20.05 17.81
N LYS A 2 -1.92 20.90 17.80
CA LYS A 2 -3.26 20.52 17.29
C LYS A 2 -3.34 20.13 15.80
N ILE A 3 -2.43 20.64 14.94
CA ILE A 3 -2.46 20.37 13.49
C ILE A 3 -1.88 18.97 13.17
N LEU A 4 -0.81 18.58 13.86
CA LEU A 4 -0.13 17.28 13.70
C LEU A 4 -1.03 16.08 14.07
N LEU A 5 -2.01 16.28 14.96
CA LEU A 5 -2.96 15.24 15.38
C LEU A 5 -4.35 15.41 14.74
N SER A 6 -4.47 16.23 13.69
CA SER A 6 -5.74 16.38 12.99
C SER A 6 -6.10 15.10 12.24
N LYS A 7 -7.40 14.80 12.08
CA LYS A 7 -7.87 13.60 11.35
C LYS A 7 -7.24 13.52 9.96
N SER A 8 -7.14 14.64 9.25
CA SER A 8 -6.50 14.70 7.93
C SER A 8 -5.00 14.36 7.98
N ALA A 9 -4.27 14.85 8.99
CA ALA A 9 -2.85 14.53 9.16
C ALA A 9 -2.62 13.03 9.42
N ILE A 10 -3.48 12.39 10.22
CA ILE A 10 -3.40 10.93 10.47
C ILE A 10 -3.53 10.14 9.16
N TRP A 11 -4.48 10.51 8.29
CA TRP A 11 -4.65 9.85 6.99
C TRP A 11 -3.48 10.09 6.04
N ILE A 12 -2.84 11.26 6.09
CA ILE A 12 -1.61 11.54 5.34
C ILE A 12 -0.45 10.67 5.85
N TYR A 13 -0.25 10.58 7.18
CA TYR A 13 0.78 9.72 7.74
C TYR A 13 0.54 8.24 7.43
N SER A 14 -0.71 7.80 7.50
CA SER A 14 -1.11 6.45 7.09
C SER A 14 -0.77 6.20 5.62
N LEU A 15 -1.10 7.13 4.73
CA LEU A 15 -0.75 7.02 3.31
C LEU A 15 0.77 6.89 3.09
N ILE A 16 1.57 7.74 3.74
CA ILE A 16 3.04 7.67 3.66
C ILE A 16 3.56 6.32 4.16
N PHE A 17 3.05 5.86 5.31
CA PHE A 17 3.45 4.59 5.89
C PHE A 17 3.11 3.41 4.98
N PHE A 18 1.91 3.39 4.40
CA PHE A 18 1.55 2.38 3.41
C PHE A 18 2.45 2.47 2.18
N SER A 19 2.72 3.64 1.61
CA SER A 19 3.65 3.76 0.48
C SER A 19 5.03 3.14 0.76
N VAL A 20 5.56 3.30 1.98
CA VAL A 20 6.81 2.64 2.39
C VAL A 20 6.66 1.12 2.42
N ILE A 21 5.56 0.60 2.98
CA ILE A 21 5.24 -0.84 2.93
C ILE A 21 5.19 -1.35 1.49
N GLY A 22 4.64 -0.56 0.56
CA GLY A 22 4.57 -0.90 -0.85
C GLY A 22 5.93 -1.15 -1.46
N VAL A 23 6.91 -0.28 -1.17
CA VAL A 23 8.29 -0.45 -1.66
C VAL A 23 8.90 -1.75 -1.11
N PHE A 24 8.70 -2.05 0.18
CA PHE A 24 9.19 -3.30 0.76
C PHE A 24 8.52 -4.53 0.15
N LEU A 25 7.21 -4.44 -0.14
CA LEU A 25 6.45 -5.52 -0.77
C LEU A 25 6.91 -5.77 -2.21
N ASP A 26 7.26 -4.71 -2.94
CA ASP A 26 7.81 -4.80 -4.30
C ASP A 26 9.15 -5.54 -4.29
N ILE A 27 10.06 -5.16 -3.38
CA ILE A 27 11.36 -5.82 -3.18
C ILE A 27 11.15 -7.30 -2.81
N ALA A 28 10.23 -7.59 -1.88
CA ALA A 28 9.93 -8.95 -1.46
C ALA A 28 9.34 -9.79 -2.61
N THR A 29 8.50 -9.19 -3.45
CA THR A 29 7.89 -9.86 -4.61
C THR A 29 8.95 -10.20 -5.65
N ILE A 30 9.83 -9.26 -5.99
CA ILE A 30 10.94 -9.50 -6.92
C ILE A 30 11.83 -10.63 -6.39
N GLY A 31 12.22 -10.56 -5.11
CA GLY A 31 13.03 -11.61 -4.48
C GLY A 31 12.35 -12.98 -4.57
N ALA A 32 11.07 -13.09 -4.21
CA ALA A 32 10.34 -14.34 -4.27
C ALA A 32 10.20 -14.90 -5.70
N GLU A 33 9.99 -14.04 -6.69
CA GLU A 33 9.96 -14.44 -8.10
C GLU A 33 11.32 -14.96 -8.57
N GLU A 34 12.42 -14.31 -8.18
CA GLU A 34 13.78 -14.79 -8.47
C GLU A 34 14.04 -16.14 -7.80
N PHE A 35 13.76 -16.29 -6.50
CA PHE A 35 13.93 -17.56 -5.78
C PHE A 35 13.12 -18.70 -6.41
N ALA A 36 11.88 -18.44 -6.83
CA ALA A 36 11.04 -19.43 -7.49
C ALA A 36 11.63 -19.91 -8.83
N LEU A 37 12.34 -19.04 -9.56
CA LEU A 37 13.03 -19.40 -10.81
C LEU A 37 14.26 -20.28 -10.56
N PHE A 38 14.93 -20.15 -9.40
CA PHE A 38 16.12 -20.93 -9.06
C PHE A 38 15.81 -22.29 -8.42
N GLU A 39 14.85 -22.38 -7.50
CA GLU A 39 14.53 -23.64 -6.81
C GLU A 39 13.65 -24.57 -7.66
N GLY A 40 12.78 -24.02 -8.52
CA GLY A 40 11.91 -24.80 -9.41
C GLY A 40 10.83 -25.63 -8.72
N ASP A 41 10.64 -25.49 -7.40
CA ASP A 41 9.58 -26.17 -6.64
C ASP A 41 8.22 -25.44 -6.77
N MET A 42 7.13 -26.21 -6.72
CA MET A 42 5.76 -25.71 -6.75
C MET A 42 5.43 -24.84 -5.54
N THR A 43 6.03 -25.09 -4.38
CA THR A 43 5.75 -24.31 -3.16
C THR A 43 6.26 -22.87 -3.30
N THR A 44 7.53 -22.70 -3.68
CA THR A 44 8.16 -21.40 -3.91
C THR A 44 7.46 -20.62 -5.04
N SER A 45 6.99 -21.32 -6.09
CA SER A 45 6.21 -20.70 -7.17
C SER A 45 4.84 -20.19 -6.71
N ASN A 46 4.17 -20.91 -5.80
CA ASN A 46 2.89 -20.48 -5.25
C ASN A 46 3.03 -19.29 -4.31
N ASP A 47 4.09 -19.25 -3.50
CA ASP A 47 4.39 -18.13 -2.60
C ASP A 47 4.70 -16.85 -3.40
N ALA A 48 5.49 -16.97 -4.48
CA ALA A 48 5.75 -15.85 -5.40
C ALA A 48 4.45 -15.31 -6.04
N LYS A 49 3.56 -16.20 -6.51
CA LYS A 49 2.25 -15.80 -7.06
C LYS A 49 1.38 -15.10 -6.02
N PHE A 50 1.39 -15.57 -4.77
CA PHE A 50 0.64 -14.96 -3.68
C PHE A 50 1.16 -13.54 -3.38
N LEU A 51 2.48 -13.38 -3.22
CA LEU A 51 3.10 -12.07 -3.01
C LEU A 51 2.80 -11.11 -4.17
N ARG A 52 2.89 -11.59 -5.41
CA ARG A 52 2.53 -10.82 -6.60
C ARG A 52 1.06 -10.38 -6.59
N ALA A 53 0.15 -11.23 -6.14
CA ALA A 53 -1.25 -10.87 -6.02
C ALA A 53 -1.46 -9.77 -4.96
N ILE A 54 -0.81 -9.88 -3.79
CA ILE A 54 -0.81 -8.82 -2.77
C ILE A 54 -0.30 -7.51 -3.36
N ASN A 55 0.83 -7.54 -4.04
CA ASN A 55 1.49 -6.36 -4.58
C ASN A 55 0.71 -5.69 -5.72
N ASN A 56 0.15 -6.47 -6.64
CA ASN A 56 -0.49 -5.91 -7.84
C ASN A 56 -1.96 -5.57 -7.65
N LEU A 57 -2.67 -6.27 -6.76
CA LEU A 57 -4.11 -6.10 -6.60
C LEU A 57 -4.46 -5.43 -5.26
N TYR A 58 -4.03 -6.02 -4.15
CA TYR A 58 -4.49 -5.58 -2.83
C TYR A 58 -3.84 -4.27 -2.41
N PHE A 59 -2.56 -4.10 -2.69
CA PHE A 59 -1.81 -2.93 -2.24
C PHE A 59 -2.26 -1.62 -2.94
N PRO A 60 -2.47 -1.58 -4.28
CA PRO A 60 -3.05 -0.41 -4.94
C PRO A 60 -4.47 -0.06 -4.45
N VAL A 61 -5.28 -1.07 -4.14
CA VAL A 61 -6.63 -0.86 -3.58
C VAL A 61 -6.56 -0.18 -2.22
N ILE A 62 -5.62 -0.55 -1.36
CA ILE A 62 -5.42 0.09 -0.06
C ILE A 62 -5.02 1.57 -0.24
N LEU A 63 -4.12 1.87 -1.17
CA LEU A 63 -3.73 3.26 -1.47
C LEU A 63 -4.91 4.07 -2.02
N MET A 64 -5.73 3.48 -2.90
CA MET A 64 -6.94 4.10 -3.42
C MET A 64 -7.93 4.47 -2.32
N ILE A 65 -8.12 3.61 -1.31
CA ILE A 65 -8.99 3.90 -0.16
C ILE A 65 -8.46 5.11 0.63
N HIS A 66 -7.15 5.17 0.88
CA HIS A 66 -6.55 6.30 1.59
C HIS A 66 -6.73 7.61 0.82
N LEU A 67 -6.48 7.61 -0.49
CA LEU A 67 -6.70 8.77 -1.35
C LEU A 67 -8.16 9.20 -1.37
N PHE A 68 -9.09 8.25 -1.48
CA PHE A 68 -10.53 8.53 -1.48
C PHE A 68 -10.98 9.21 -0.18
N VAL A 69 -10.51 8.73 0.98
CA VAL A 69 -10.84 9.33 2.27
C VAL A 69 -10.24 10.74 2.40
N LEU A 70 -9.01 10.96 1.91
CA LEU A 70 -8.40 12.29 1.87
C LEU A 70 -9.18 13.26 1.00
N ILE A 71 -9.65 12.83 -0.18
CA ILE A 71 -10.50 13.64 -1.06
C ILE A 71 -11.78 14.04 -0.35
N ILE A 72 -12.45 13.13 0.37
CA ILE A 72 -13.65 13.44 1.17
C ILE A 72 -13.36 14.55 2.19
N PHE A 73 -12.22 14.49 2.88
CA PHE A 73 -11.87 15.54 3.84
C PHE A 73 -11.60 16.89 3.17
N ILE A 74 -10.93 16.89 2.01
CA ILE A 74 -10.67 18.12 1.23
C ILE A 74 -11.99 18.75 0.79
N VAL A 75 -12.88 17.96 0.17
CA VAL A 75 -14.20 18.44 -0.29
C VAL A 75 -15.03 18.99 0.87
N LYS A 76 -15.06 18.29 2.02
CA LYS A 76 -15.76 18.76 3.21
C LYS A 76 -15.19 20.07 3.76
N ARG A 77 -13.88 20.27 3.68
CA ARG A 77 -13.22 21.51 4.11
C ARG A 77 -13.56 22.67 3.16
N MET A 78 -13.50 22.44 1.85
CA MET A 78 -13.84 23.44 0.84
C MET A 78 -15.29 23.92 0.97
N LYS A 79 -16.25 23.02 1.21
CA LYS A 79 -17.66 23.40 1.42
C LYS A 79 -17.95 24.21 2.69
N LYS A 80 -17.05 24.16 3.67
CA LYS A 80 -17.18 24.90 4.94
C LYS A 80 -16.50 26.28 4.91
N THR A 81 -15.70 26.55 3.88
CA THR A 81 -14.98 27.81 3.70
C THR A 81 -15.79 28.69 2.77
#